data_AF-A0A4P7SKN8-F1
#
_entry.id   AF-A0A4P7SKN8-F1
#
_cell.length_a   1.000
_cell.length_b   1.000
_cell.length_c   1.000
_cell.angle_alpha   90.00
_cell.angle_beta   90.00
_cell.angle_gamma   90.00
#
_symmetry.space_group_name_H-M   'P 1'
#
loop_
_entity.id
_entity.type
_entity.pdbx_description
1 polymer ?
#
loop_
_entity_poly.entity_id
_entity_poly.type
_entity_poly.pdbx_seq_one_letter_code
_entity_poly.pdbx_strand_id
1 'polypeptide(L)'
;MLLRVERGPPDLHDGLRLLADLERVPAGCRDLSARRFTRGEFSARELCRWAHGAVGHDGDPSCQAFVDLHDIYETVEYYPDEDDASLERRTAEATRAFLDARY
;
A
#
# COMPACT_ATOMS: atom_id res chain seq x y z
N MET A 1 19.31 40.48 -6.18
CA MET A 1 19.59 39.31 -7.03
C MET A 1 19.00 38.09 -6.31
N LEU A 2 17.80 37.66 -6.70
CA LEU A 2 17.06 36.57 -6.06
C LEU A 2 17.45 35.25 -6.74
N LEU A 3 18.03 34.32 -5.97
CA LEU A 3 18.30 32.95 -6.43
C LEU A 3 17.00 32.13 -6.35
N ARG A 4 16.60 31.61 -7.50
CA ARG A 4 15.45 30.72 -7.70
C ARG A 4 15.81 29.34 -7.13
N VAL A 5 15.14 28.91 -6.07
CA VAL A 5 15.20 27.53 -5.60
C VAL A 5 14.28 26.71 -6.49
N GLU A 6 14.85 26.01 -7.46
CA GLU A 6 14.13 25.03 -8.27
C GLU A 6 13.81 23.83 -7.37
N ARG A 7 12.53 23.68 -6.98
CA ARG A 7 12.06 22.45 -6.32
C ARG A 7 11.92 21.36 -7.38
N GLY A 8 12.86 20.41 -7.38
CA GLY A 8 12.64 19.11 -8.03
C GLY A 8 11.46 18.37 -7.37
N PRO A 9 10.81 17.44 -8.08
CA PRO A 9 9.71 16.67 -7.50
C PRO A 9 10.22 15.85 -6.30
N PRO A 10 9.48 15.81 -5.17
CA PRO A 10 9.87 14.99 -4.04
C PRO A 10 9.87 13.53 -4.47
N ASP A 11 11.06 12.97 -4.48
CA ASP A 11 11.37 11.57 -4.63
C ASP A 11 10.67 10.77 -3.52
N LEU A 12 9.76 9.89 -3.95
CA LEU A 12 8.90 9.03 -3.13
C LEU A 12 9.66 8.13 -2.13
N HIS A 13 10.99 8.09 -2.20
CA HIS A 13 11.85 7.33 -1.29
C HIS A 13 12.07 8.01 0.08
N ASP A 14 12.00 9.35 0.16
CA ASP A 14 12.36 10.06 1.40
C ASP A 14 11.25 10.06 2.46
N GLY A 15 10.00 9.81 2.08
CA GLY A 15 8.88 9.72 3.01
C GLY A 15 8.83 8.43 3.83
N LEU A 16 9.52 7.37 3.39
CA LEU A 16 9.39 6.01 3.94
C LEU A 16 10.31 5.71 5.12
N ARG A 17 11.33 6.55 5.38
CA ARG A 17 12.32 6.31 6.46
C ARG A 17 12.00 6.97 7.80
N LEU A 18 10.98 7.80 7.89
CA LEU A 18 10.63 8.55 9.11
C LEU A 18 9.61 7.85 10.02
N LEU A 19 9.17 6.63 9.70
CA LEU A 19 8.08 5.92 10.41
C LEU A 19 8.51 4.61 11.08
N ALA A 20 9.81 4.30 11.13
CA ALA A 20 10.33 3.06 11.71
C ALA A 20 10.18 2.95 13.25
N ASP A 21 9.67 3.98 13.92
CA ASP A 21 9.41 3.99 15.38
C ASP A 21 7.90 4.01 15.74
N LEU A 22 7.01 3.55 14.85
CA LEU A 22 5.58 3.47 15.13
C LEU A 22 5.14 2.02 15.37
N GLU A 23 5.01 1.63 16.65
CA GLU A 23 4.42 0.35 17.08
C GLU A 23 2.97 0.10 16.59
N ARG A 24 2.39 0.98 15.76
CA ARG A 24 1.14 0.77 15.03
C ARG A 24 0.94 1.85 13.97
N VAL A 25 0.68 1.47 12.72
CA VAL A 25 0.16 2.40 11.70
C VAL A 25 -1.18 2.99 12.17
N PRO A 26 -1.32 4.32 12.32
CA PRO A 26 -2.57 4.93 12.75
C PRO A 26 -3.74 4.53 11.84
N ALA A 27 -4.95 4.39 12.41
CA ALA A 27 -6.15 4.01 11.65
C ALA A 27 -6.41 4.93 10.44
N GLY A 28 -6.19 6.24 10.61
CA GLY A 28 -6.36 7.22 9.53
C GLY A 28 -5.41 7.01 8.35
N CYS A 29 -4.21 6.46 8.56
CA CYS A 29 -3.27 6.16 7.48
C CYS A 29 -3.76 4.98 6.63
N ARG A 30 -4.38 3.97 7.26
CA ARG A 30 -4.95 2.80 6.58
C ARG A 30 -6.14 3.19 5.71
N ASP A 31 -7.06 3.97 6.27
CA ASP A 31 -8.25 4.43 5.57
C ASP A 31 -7.91 5.36 4.41
N LEU A 32 -6.91 6.23 4.60
CA LEU A 32 -6.41 7.09 3.55
C LEU A 32 -5.83 6.28 2.38
N SER A 33 -4.95 5.31 2.65
CA SER A 33 -4.33 4.47 1.60
C SER A 33 -5.37 3.67 0.81
N ALA A 34 -6.34 3.04 1.49
CA ALA A 34 -7.44 2.33 0.83
C ALA A 34 -8.29 3.28 -0.05
N ARG A 35 -8.58 4.49 0.42
CA ARG A 35 -9.32 5.49 -0.35
C ARG A 35 -8.53 6.00 -1.55
N ARG A 36 -7.21 6.20 -1.43
CA ARG A 36 -6.34 6.59 -2.55
C ARG A 36 -6.37 5.54 -3.66
N PHE A 37 -6.28 4.25 -3.30
CA PHE A 37 -6.44 3.16 -4.25
C PHE A 37 -7.81 3.22 -4.96
N THR A 38 -8.92 3.40 -4.23
CA THR A 38 -10.25 3.48 -4.86
C THR A 38 -10.43 4.66 -5.82
N ARG A 39 -9.60 5.71 -5.69
CA ARG A 39 -9.58 6.87 -6.58
C ARG A 39 -8.58 6.73 -7.74
N GLY A 40 -7.88 5.59 -7.84
CA GLY A 40 -6.84 5.35 -8.84
C GLY A 40 -5.54 6.12 -8.59
N GLU A 41 -5.34 6.65 -7.38
CA GLU A 41 -4.08 7.32 -7.00
C GLU A 41 -2.97 6.32 -6.65
N PHE A 42 -3.33 5.06 -6.39
CA PHE A 42 -2.42 3.92 -6.25
C PHE A 42 -2.86 2.78 -7.15
N SER A 43 -1.88 2.11 -7.74
CA SER A 43 -2.04 0.76 -8.24
C SER A 43 -2.21 -0.24 -7.09
N ALA A 44 -2.69 -1.44 -7.41
CA ALA A 44 -2.81 -2.53 -6.43
C ALA A 44 -1.45 -2.88 -5.81
N ARG A 45 -0.39 -2.90 -6.63
CA ARG A 45 0.98 -3.22 -6.21
C ARG A 45 1.53 -2.17 -5.24
N GLU A 46 1.26 -0.88 -5.48
CA GLU A 46 1.69 0.20 -4.57
C GLU A 46 0.97 0.15 -3.23
N LEU A 47 -0.34 -0.16 -3.22
CA LEU A 47 -1.08 -0.36 -1.97
C LEU A 47 -0.52 -1.54 -1.18
N CYS A 48 -0.29 -2.69 -1.82
CA CYS A 48 0.23 -3.89 -1.17
C CYS A 48 1.67 -3.67 -0.67
N ARG A 49 2.53 -3.01 -1.46
CA ARG A 49 3.89 -2.63 -1.03
C ARG A 49 3.87 -1.71 0.18
N TRP A 50 2.99 -0.70 0.19
CA TRP A 50 2.82 0.16 1.36
C TRP A 50 2.39 -0.65 2.57
N ALA A 51 1.42 -1.56 2.43
CA ALA A 51 0.95 -2.39 3.54
C ALA A 51 2.08 -3.28 4.08
N HIS A 52 2.81 -3.98 3.22
CA HIS A 52 3.93 -4.82 3.65
C HIS A 52 5.03 -4.00 4.34
N GLY A 53 5.42 -2.84 3.80
CA GLY A 53 6.48 -2.01 4.37
C GLY A 53 6.10 -1.25 5.65
N ALA A 54 4.85 -0.79 5.76
CA ALA A 54 4.40 0.04 6.87
C ALA A 54 3.69 -0.75 7.97
N VAL A 55 2.90 -1.78 7.60
CA VAL A 55 2.13 -2.60 8.56
C VAL A 55 2.93 -3.84 8.96
N GLY A 56 3.51 -4.56 7.99
CA GLY A 56 4.22 -5.82 8.21
C GLY A 56 3.30 -6.97 8.64
N HIS A 57 3.85 -8.20 8.63
CA HIS A 57 3.09 -9.42 8.96
C HIS A 57 2.59 -9.48 10.42
N ASP A 58 3.28 -8.80 11.34
CA ASP A 58 2.87 -8.72 12.75
C ASP A 58 1.98 -7.49 13.05
N GLY A 59 1.61 -6.73 12.02
CA GLY A 59 0.83 -5.51 12.14
C GLY A 59 -0.68 -5.72 12.24
N ASP A 60 -1.44 -4.69 11.91
CA ASP A 60 -2.89 -4.68 12.11
C ASP A 60 -3.62 -5.77 11.31
N PRO A 61 -4.42 -6.65 11.96
CA PRO A 61 -5.14 -7.74 11.30
C PRO A 61 -6.03 -7.31 10.14
N SER A 62 -6.60 -6.09 10.19
CA SER A 62 -7.46 -5.59 9.12
C SER A 62 -6.70 -5.29 7.82
N CYS A 63 -5.37 -5.21 7.85
CA CYS A 63 -4.53 -4.94 6.69
C CYS A 63 -3.76 -6.16 6.18
N GLN A 64 -3.83 -7.31 6.86
CA GLN A 64 -3.00 -8.48 6.53
C GLN A 64 -3.28 -9.03 5.13
N ALA A 65 -4.52 -8.92 4.64
CA ALA A 65 -4.83 -9.30 3.25
C ALA A 65 -3.96 -8.55 2.20
N PHE A 66 -3.58 -7.29 2.45
CA PHE A 66 -2.70 -6.54 1.55
C PHE A 66 -1.22 -6.93 1.70
N VAL A 67 -0.82 -7.35 2.90
CA VAL A 67 0.52 -7.86 3.17
C VAL A 67 0.71 -9.20 2.45
N ASP A 68 -0.25 -10.11 2.59
CA ASP A 68 -0.22 -11.41 1.91
C ASP A 68 -0.26 -11.26 0.38
N LEU A 69 -1.05 -10.32 -0.13
CA LEU A 69 -1.09 -10.03 -1.57
C LEU A 69 0.25 -9.48 -2.09
N HIS A 70 1.00 -8.72 -1.29
CA HIS A 70 2.35 -8.29 -1.66
C HIS A 70 3.28 -9.48 -1.88
N ASP A 71 3.28 -10.46 -0.98
CA ASP A 71 4.10 -11.67 -1.13
C ASP A 71 3.79 -12.43 -2.42
N ILE A 72 2.51 -12.48 -2.80
CA ILE A 72 2.08 -13.11 -4.05
C ILE A 72 2.56 -12.27 -5.25
N TYR A 73 2.46 -10.93 -5.21
CA TYR A 73 2.99 -10.07 -6.26
C TYR A 73 4.50 -10.22 -6.48
N GLU A 74 5.28 -10.48 -5.42
CA GLU A 74 6.74 -10.65 -5.48
C GLU A 74 7.13 -12.09 -5.84
N THR A 75 6.21 -13.05 -5.73
CA THR A 75 6.45 -14.46 -6.06
C THR A 75 5.70 -14.93 -7.31
N VAL A 76 4.91 -14.08 -7.96
CA VAL A 76 4.11 -14.42 -9.15
C VAL A 76 4.95 -15.02 -10.28
N GLU A 77 6.21 -14.64 -10.41
CA GLU A 77 7.14 -15.22 -11.40
C GLU A 77 7.38 -16.73 -11.21
N TYR A 78 7.09 -17.26 -10.03
CA TYR A 78 7.17 -18.69 -9.69
C TYR A 78 5.83 -19.43 -9.87
N TYR A 79 4.73 -18.71 -10.15
CA TYR A 79 3.37 -19.26 -10.24
C TYR A 79 2.74 -18.94 -11.60
N PRO A 80 2.81 -19.85 -12.59
CA PRO A 80 2.36 -19.59 -13.95
C PRO A 80 0.84 -19.41 -14.10
N ASP A 81 0.06 -19.80 -13.09
CA ASP A 81 -1.40 -19.67 -13.07
C ASP A 81 -1.88 -18.37 -12.38
N GLU A 82 -0.96 -17.58 -11.80
CA GLU A 82 -1.28 -16.25 -11.25
C GLU A 82 -0.95 -15.17 -12.28
N ASP A 83 -1.87 -14.23 -12.47
CA ASP A 83 -1.68 -13.09 -13.35
C ASP A 83 -1.97 -11.76 -12.62
N ASP A 84 -1.37 -10.68 -13.13
CA ASP A 84 -1.49 -9.34 -12.53
C ASP A 84 -2.97 -8.90 -12.43
N ALA A 85 -3.81 -9.26 -13.41
CA ALA A 85 -5.22 -8.87 -13.42
C ALA A 85 -6.04 -9.55 -12.30
N SER A 86 -5.73 -10.81 -12.00
CA SER A 86 -6.30 -11.57 -10.89
C SER A 86 -5.90 -10.95 -9.56
N LEU A 87 -4.64 -10.58 -9.40
CA LEU A 87 -4.13 -9.93 -8.19
C LEU A 87 -4.70 -8.52 -8.01
N GLU A 88 -4.88 -7.75 -9.08
CA GLU A 88 -5.57 -6.45 -9.01
C GLU A 88 -7.01 -6.60 -8.53
N ARG A 89 -7.76 -7.57 -9.10
CA ARG A 89 -9.13 -7.85 -8.68
C ARG A 89 -9.21 -8.24 -7.20
N ARG A 90 -8.34 -9.14 -6.74
CA ARG A 90 -8.26 -9.55 -5.33
C ARG A 90 -7.92 -8.38 -4.41
N THR A 91 -7.03 -7.49 -4.84
CA THR A 91 -6.67 -6.28 -4.10
C THR A 91 -7.86 -5.32 -3.99
N ALA A 92 -8.65 -5.19 -5.06
CA ALA A 92 -9.86 -4.39 -5.06
C ALA A 92 -10.95 -4.96 -4.14
N GLU A 93 -11.15 -6.27 -4.16
CA GLU A 93 -12.08 -6.97 -3.26
C GLU A 93 -11.67 -6.81 -1.80
N ALA A 94 -10.39 -7.00 -1.48
CA ALA A 94 -9.84 -6.78 -0.14
C ALA A 94 -10.01 -5.32 0.32
N THR A 95 -9.78 -4.35 -0.58
CA THR A 95 -9.98 -2.92 -0.29
C THR A 95 -11.44 -2.60 0.01
N ARG A 96 -12.37 -3.17 -0.76
CA ARG A 96 -13.79 -3.00 -0.51
C ARG A 96 -14.20 -3.59 0.84
N ALA A 97 -13.80 -4.83 1.12
CA ALA A 97 -14.10 -5.48 2.40
C ALA A 97 -13.53 -4.70 3.60
N PHE A 98 -12.30 -4.17 3.46
CA PHE A 98 -11.68 -3.32 4.47
C PHE A 98 -12.50 -2.05 4.77
N LEU A 99 -13.00 -1.38 3.72
CA LEU A 99 -13.79 -0.15 3.87
C LEU A 99 -15.21 -0.44 4.39
N ASP A 100 -15.84 -1.53 3.92
CA ASP A 100 -17.18 -1.93 4.35
C ASP A 100 -17.19 -2.36 5.84
N ALA A 101 -16.10 -2.92 6.37
CA ALA A 101 -16.00 -3.28 7.80
C ALA A 101 -15.85 -2.05 8.74
N ARG A 102 -15.73 -0.83 8.20
CA ARG A 102 -15.48 0.41 8.96
C ARG A 102 -16.70 1.31 9.08
N TYR A 103 -17.78 1.04 8.34
CA TYR A 103 -18.99 1.88 8.27
C TYR A 103 -20.26 1.02 8.29
#